data_AF-A0A4Z1A8S6-F1
#
_entry.id   AF-A0A4Z1A8S6-F1
#
_cell.length_a   1.000
_cell.length_b   1.000
_cell.length_c   1.000
_cell.angle_alpha   90.00
_cell.angle_beta   90.00
_cell.angle_gamma   90.00
#
_symmetry.space_group_name_H-M   'P 1'
#
loop_
_entity.id
_entity.type
_entity.pdbx_description
1 polymer ?
#
loop_
_entity_poly.entity_id
_entity_poly.type
_entity_poly.pdbx_seq_one_letter_code
_entity_poly.pdbx_strand_id
1 'polypeptide(L)'
;MKFLQPFMIVSMLVAFGNCAELFSSKDKDNNEELILAALLAGPGCGPTAVSGSAGNGTKYNFAGCSGDANTILSGFGFTVNGVTFNSGIQGTSSASTIVTNASSLSETGNESKAGIEVVYVMNQAGSSIDAMIQTTPSLAGPGVRLSPTSAQWLDASTASAFGTKAGSPWASSVSVEKSVCLEVHKESGKAHIFGWSVPCNSVADRGNYEFDQEDATITNFSGDRVGVRINNAIIKSITIYSTAIGTNGSFR
;
A
#
# COMPACT_ATOMS: atom_id res chain seq x y z
N MET A 1 21.81 26.13 44.70
CA MET A 1 21.30 25.82 43.35
C MET A 1 20.52 24.50 43.41
N LYS A 2 19.20 24.55 43.66
CA LYS A 2 18.30 23.36 43.77
C LYS A 2 16.87 23.70 43.31
N PHE A 3 16.73 24.35 42.15
CA PHE A 3 15.40 24.76 41.63
C PHE A 3 15.10 24.29 40.20
N LEU A 4 15.98 23.49 39.59
CA LEU A 4 15.77 22.98 38.21
C LEU A 4 15.12 21.59 38.13
N GLN A 5 15.01 20.83 39.23
CA GLN A 5 14.41 19.50 39.19
C GLN A 5 12.86 19.44 39.08
N PRO A 6 12.06 20.37 39.64
CA PRO A 6 10.60 20.23 39.55
C PRO A 6 10.04 20.61 38.17
N PHE A 7 10.73 21.44 37.38
CA PHE A 7 10.24 21.89 36.07
C PHE A 7 10.29 20.78 34.99
N MET A 8 11.26 19.87 35.05
CA MET A 8 11.34 18.74 34.11
C MET A 8 10.19 17.72 34.31
N ILE A 9 9.76 17.53 35.56
CA ILE A 9 8.71 16.58 35.91
C ILE A 9 7.34 17.10 35.44
N VAL A 10 7.10 18.41 35.56
CA VAL A 10 5.86 19.05 35.09
C VAL A 10 5.77 19.06 33.56
N SER A 11 6.88 19.25 32.82
CA SER A 11 6.88 19.14 31.36
C SER A 11 6.64 17.71 30.84
N MET A 12 7.10 16.69 31.57
CA MET A 12 6.77 15.29 31.25
C MET A 12 5.28 15.01 31.50
N LEU A 13 4.71 15.46 32.61
CA LEU A 13 3.30 15.25 32.94
C LEU A 13 2.34 15.94 31.94
N VAL A 14 2.69 17.10 31.40
CA VAL A 14 1.88 17.79 30.37
C VAL A 14 1.99 17.09 29.00
N ALA A 15 3.14 16.47 28.68
CA ALA A 15 3.30 15.64 27.48
C ALA A 15 2.50 14.31 27.58
N PHE A 16 2.35 13.73 28.78
CA PHE A 16 1.52 12.55 29.01
C PHE A 16 0.02 12.87 29.22
N GLY A 17 -0.33 14.11 29.56
CA GLY A 17 -1.73 14.55 29.73
C GLY A 17 -2.54 14.54 28.44
N ASN A 18 -1.90 14.80 27.29
CA ASN A 18 -2.54 14.66 25.98
C ASN A 18 -2.64 13.20 25.49
N CYS A 19 -2.01 12.25 26.19
CA CYS A 19 -2.16 10.81 25.93
C CYS A 19 -3.20 10.15 26.86
N ALA A 20 -3.67 10.84 27.91
CA ALA A 20 -4.65 10.28 28.85
C ALA A 20 -6.05 10.11 28.23
N GLU A 21 -6.39 10.87 27.19
CA GLU A 21 -7.64 10.66 26.43
C GLU A 21 -7.60 9.36 25.61
N LEU A 22 -6.42 8.86 25.25
CA LEU A 22 -6.25 7.57 24.56
C LEU A 22 -6.51 6.37 25.49
N PHE A 23 -6.47 6.56 26.81
CA PHE A 23 -6.72 5.52 27.81
C PHE A 23 -8.13 5.55 28.41
N SER A 24 -9.01 6.46 27.97
CA SER A 24 -10.39 6.55 28.47
C SER A 24 -11.46 5.89 27.59
N SER A 25 -11.10 5.35 26.42
CA SER A 25 -12.07 4.66 25.58
C SER A 25 -12.47 3.34 26.22
N LYS A 26 -13.72 3.29 26.70
CA LYS A 26 -14.30 2.20 27.46
C LYS A 26 -14.80 1.06 26.57
N ASP A 27 -14.04 0.74 25.53
CA ASP A 27 -14.33 -0.35 24.59
C ASP A 27 -13.06 -1.23 24.50
N LYS A 28 -13.07 -2.30 25.31
CA LYS A 28 -12.06 -3.36 25.24
C LYS A 28 -12.35 -4.19 24.00
N ASP A 29 -11.44 -4.12 23.02
CA ASP A 29 -10.87 -5.31 22.36
C ASP A 29 -9.95 -4.99 21.16
N ASN A 30 -9.87 -3.75 20.65
CA ASN A 30 -9.00 -3.43 19.49
C ASN A 30 -7.91 -2.35 19.74
N ASN A 31 -8.00 -1.57 20.81
CA ASN A 31 -7.12 -0.43 21.01
C ASN A 31 -5.76 -0.80 21.62
N GLU A 32 -5.65 -1.93 22.33
CA GLU A 32 -4.39 -2.34 22.96
C GLU A 32 -3.32 -2.74 21.94
N GLU A 33 -3.69 -3.43 20.85
CA GLU A 33 -2.77 -3.74 19.74
C GLU A 33 -2.34 -2.50 18.97
N LEU A 34 -3.27 -1.56 18.73
CA LEU A 34 -2.98 -0.27 18.09
C LEU A 34 -2.04 0.60 18.94
N ILE A 35 -2.26 0.65 20.25
CA ILE A 35 -1.42 1.37 21.21
C ILE A 35 -0.04 0.70 21.30
N LEU A 36 0.02 -0.64 21.37
CA LEU A 36 1.28 -1.37 21.41
C LEU A 36 2.07 -1.21 20.10
N ALA A 37 1.41 -1.29 18.95
CA ALA A 37 2.02 -1.04 17.64
C ALA A 37 2.53 0.41 17.53
N ALA A 38 1.77 1.40 18.01
CA ALA A 38 2.20 2.80 18.05
C ALA A 38 3.39 3.03 18.99
N LEU A 39 3.48 2.28 20.11
CA LEU A 39 4.59 2.37 21.07
C LEU A 39 5.87 1.67 20.56
N LEU A 40 5.72 0.63 19.75
CA LEU A 40 6.83 -0.14 19.16
C LEU A 40 7.29 0.42 17.80
N ALA A 41 6.46 1.23 17.14
CA ALA A 41 6.77 1.90 15.89
C ALA A 41 7.80 3.02 16.11
N GLY A 42 8.94 2.95 15.40
CA GLY A 42 9.93 4.03 15.38
C GLY A 42 9.38 5.32 14.73
N PRO A 43 10.07 6.46 14.88
CA PRO A 43 9.66 7.72 14.25
C PRO A 43 9.43 7.55 12.73
N GLY A 44 8.25 7.96 12.26
CA GLY A 44 7.88 7.84 10.85
C GLY A 44 7.41 6.45 10.40
N CYS A 45 7.19 5.51 11.32
CA CYS A 45 6.52 4.25 11.06
C CYS A 45 5.01 4.39 11.28
N GLY A 46 4.20 3.83 10.36
CA GLY A 46 2.77 3.69 10.54
C GLY A 46 1.89 4.47 9.56
N PRO A 47 0.56 4.42 9.77
CA PRO A 47 -0.41 5.04 8.89
C PRO A 47 -0.46 6.56 9.09
N THR A 48 -0.60 7.28 7.98
CA THR A 48 -0.81 8.73 7.94
C THR A 48 -1.84 9.06 6.87
N ALA A 49 -2.73 10.02 7.15
CA ALA A 49 -3.67 10.49 6.13
C ALA A 49 -2.90 11.26 5.04
N VAL A 50 -3.33 11.08 3.79
CA VAL A 50 -2.82 11.81 2.62
C VAL A 50 -4.00 12.43 1.89
N SER A 51 -3.81 13.67 1.41
CA SER A 51 -4.76 14.38 0.58
C SER A 51 -4.01 15.13 -0.53
N GLY A 52 -4.49 15.04 -1.77
CA GLY A 52 -3.86 15.74 -2.90
C GLY A 52 -4.67 15.64 -4.20
N SER A 53 -4.01 15.79 -5.34
CA SER A 53 -4.61 15.69 -6.67
C SER A 53 -5.13 14.29 -7.01
N ALA A 54 -4.59 13.26 -6.36
CA ALA A 54 -5.11 11.89 -6.42
C ALA A 54 -6.28 11.65 -5.44
N GLY A 55 -6.71 12.68 -4.70
CA GLY A 55 -7.77 12.61 -3.70
C GLY A 55 -7.25 12.25 -2.31
N ASN A 56 -8.09 11.60 -1.52
CA ASN A 56 -7.81 11.25 -0.13
C ASN A 56 -7.38 9.79 -0.01
N GLY A 57 -6.51 9.48 0.94
CA GLY A 57 -6.03 8.13 1.19
C GLY A 57 -5.27 7.99 2.50
N THR A 58 -4.75 6.78 2.72
CA THR A 58 -3.88 6.45 3.84
C THR A 58 -2.54 5.96 3.33
N LYS A 59 -1.46 6.64 3.72
CA LYS A 59 -0.09 6.20 3.51
C LYS A 59 0.39 5.41 4.72
N TYR A 60 0.77 4.17 4.48
CA TYR A 60 1.45 3.30 5.43
C TYR A 60 2.95 3.40 5.18
N ASN A 61 3.67 4.08 6.07
CA ASN A 61 5.13 4.18 5.97
C ASN A 61 5.79 3.07 6.77
N PHE A 62 6.66 2.30 6.13
CA PHE A 62 7.38 1.18 6.71
C PHE A 62 8.86 1.46 6.96
N ALA A 63 9.39 2.55 6.40
CA ALA A 63 10.84 2.82 6.41
C ALA A 63 11.41 2.99 7.83
N GLY A 64 10.63 3.55 8.76
CA GLY A 64 11.01 3.73 10.17
C GLY A 64 10.58 2.59 11.09
N CYS A 65 9.99 1.51 10.57
CA CYS A 65 9.47 0.42 11.38
C CYS A 65 10.58 -0.57 11.79
N SER A 66 10.48 -1.10 12.99
CA SER A 66 11.43 -2.07 13.57
C SER A 66 10.72 -2.98 14.57
N GLY A 67 11.27 -4.16 14.86
CA GLY A 67 10.65 -5.12 15.77
C GLY A 67 9.92 -6.24 15.02
N ASP A 68 8.91 -6.84 15.67
CA ASP A 68 8.14 -7.92 15.07
C ASP A 68 7.15 -7.39 14.02
N ALA A 69 7.35 -7.81 12.77
CA ALA A 69 6.57 -7.30 11.64
C ALA A 69 5.11 -7.74 11.66
N ASN A 70 4.81 -8.94 12.17
CA ASN A 70 3.42 -9.39 12.28
C ASN A 70 2.65 -8.49 13.26
N THR A 71 3.20 -8.29 14.46
CA THR A 71 2.57 -7.48 15.51
C THR A 71 2.31 -6.04 15.04
N ILE A 72 3.32 -5.39 14.46
CA ILE A 72 3.21 -3.98 14.07
C ILE A 72 2.27 -3.81 12.87
N LEU A 73 2.41 -4.64 11.82
CA LEU A 73 1.58 -4.51 10.63
C LEU A 73 0.14 -4.96 10.87
N SER A 74 -0.10 -5.93 11.76
CA SER A 74 -1.46 -6.24 12.23
C SER A 74 -2.08 -5.09 12.99
N GLY A 75 -1.31 -4.38 13.82
CA GLY A 75 -1.74 -3.10 14.41
C GLY A 75 -2.05 -2.01 13.38
N PHE A 76 -1.45 -2.06 12.18
CA PHE A 76 -1.81 -1.17 11.06
C PHE A 76 -2.98 -1.67 10.22
N GLY A 77 -3.60 -2.79 10.60
CA GLY A 77 -4.73 -3.38 9.89
C GLY A 77 -4.34 -4.26 8.71
N PHE A 78 -3.19 -4.94 8.77
CA PHE A 78 -2.80 -5.94 7.76
C PHE A 78 -2.81 -7.38 8.31
N THR A 79 -3.21 -8.31 7.45
CA THR A 79 -2.85 -9.72 7.57
C THR A 79 -1.49 -9.91 6.92
N VAL A 80 -0.58 -10.58 7.62
CA VAL A 80 0.84 -10.64 7.26
C VAL A 80 1.26 -12.09 7.09
N ASN A 81 2.09 -12.36 6.08
CA ASN A 81 2.73 -13.65 5.88
C ASN A 81 4.19 -13.45 5.47
N GLY A 82 5.12 -13.89 6.31
CA GLY A 82 6.54 -14.02 5.97
C GLY A 82 7.21 -12.72 5.57
N VAL A 83 7.00 -11.62 6.28
CA VAL A 83 7.74 -10.36 6.05
C VAL A 83 8.55 -9.97 7.29
N THR A 84 9.62 -9.22 7.08
CA THR A 84 10.44 -8.63 8.15
C THR A 84 10.70 -7.15 7.86
N PHE A 85 11.09 -6.39 8.88
CA PHE A 85 11.54 -5.01 8.69
C PHE A 85 13.02 -4.94 8.32
N ASN A 86 13.30 -4.27 7.20
CA ASN A 86 14.64 -3.92 6.73
C ASN A 86 14.59 -2.55 6.03
N SER A 87 14.56 -1.48 6.83
CA SER A 87 14.32 -0.10 6.35
C SER A 87 13.05 0.01 5.48
N GLY A 88 12.00 -0.73 5.82
CA GLY A 88 10.85 -1.04 4.96
C GLY A 88 10.42 -2.49 5.21
N ILE A 89 9.34 -2.96 4.57
CA ILE A 89 8.98 -4.39 4.64
C ILE A 89 9.69 -5.17 3.53
N GLN A 90 10.27 -6.31 3.89
CA GLN A 90 10.93 -7.23 2.97
C GLN A 90 10.33 -8.63 3.11
N GLY A 91 10.07 -9.29 1.98
CA GLY A 91 9.62 -10.68 1.98
C GLY A 91 10.77 -11.64 2.34
N THR A 92 10.48 -12.63 3.19
CA THR A 92 11.39 -13.74 3.51
C THR A 92 11.32 -14.90 2.52
N SER A 93 10.33 -14.90 1.63
CA SER A 93 10.11 -15.91 0.58
C SER A 93 9.40 -15.30 -0.62
N SER A 94 9.22 -16.06 -1.70
CA SER A 94 8.40 -15.65 -2.84
C SER A 94 6.89 -15.63 -2.54
N ALA A 95 6.47 -16.20 -1.41
CA ALA A 95 5.08 -16.25 -0.96
C ALA A 95 4.76 -15.18 0.10
N SER A 96 5.68 -14.25 0.34
CA SER A 96 5.53 -13.23 1.38
C SER A 96 4.49 -12.18 0.97
N THR A 97 3.55 -11.88 1.87
CA THR A 97 2.41 -11.01 1.56
C THR A 97 2.02 -10.11 2.73
N ILE A 98 1.43 -8.97 2.39
CA ILE A 98 0.59 -8.17 3.30
C ILE A 98 -0.75 -7.86 2.63
N VAL A 99 -1.84 -7.92 3.37
CA VAL A 99 -3.21 -7.71 2.85
C VAL A 99 -4.00 -6.88 3.83
N THR A 100 -4.72 -5.86 3.38
CA THR A 100 -5.57 -5.06 4.27
C THR A 100 -6.67 -5.92 4.90
N ASN A 101 -6.98 -5.65 6.18
CA ASN A 101 -8.00 -6.37 6.94
C ASN A 101 -9.42 -5.88 6.64
N ALA A 102 -9.54 -4.65 6.14
CA ALA A 102 -10.80 -4.00 5.78
C ALA A 102 -10.81 -3.61 4.30
N SER A 103 -12.01 -3.38 3.76
CA SER A 103 -12.18 -2.83 2.42
C SER A 103 -11.32 -1.57 2.26
N SER A 104 -10.68 -1.45 1.12
CA SER A 104 -9.80 -0.31 0.80
C SER A 104 -10.12 0.30 -0.57
N LEU A 105 -11.31 0.00 -1.10
CA LEU A 105 -11.76 0.41 -2.42
C LEU A 105 -12.77 1.54 -2.33
N SER A 106 -12.76 2.41 -3.34
CA SER A 106 -13.91 3.25 -3.60
C SER A 106 -14.95 2.40 -4.33
N GLU A 107 -16.16 2.31 -3.78
CA GLU A 107 -17.28 1.60 -4.38
C GLU A 107 -18.32 2.60 -4.90
N THR A 108 -18.79 2.39 -6.12
CA THR A 108 -19.93 3.13 -6.67
C THR A 108 -20.76 2.15 -7.50
N GLY A 109 -21.96 1.81 -7.02
CA GLY A 109 -22.73 0.70 -7.61
C GLY A 109 -22.03 -0.64 -7.41
N ASN A 110 -21.97 -1.47 -8.46
CA ASN A 110 -21.26 -2.76 -8.46
C ASN A 110 -19.80 -2.64 -8.95
N GLU A 111 -19.27 -1.42 -9.03
CA GLU A 111 -17.89 -1.13 -9.44
C GLU A 111 -17.00 -0.93 -8.22
N SER A 112 -15.76 -1.39 -8.34
CA SER A 112 -14.75 -1.25 -7.29
C SER A 112 -13.47 -0.69 -7.88
N LYS A 113 -12.94 0.40 -7.33
CA LYS A 113 -11.73 1.06 -7.85
C LYS A 113 -10.70 1.22 -6.74
N ALA A 114 -9.45 0.87 -7.03
CA ALA A 114 -8.31 1.01 -6.12
C ALA A 114 -7.28 1.96 -6.73
N GLY A 115 -6.92 2.99 -5.98
CA GLY A 115 -5.71 3.75 -6.20
C GLY A 115 -4.60 3.26 -5.28
N ILE A 116 -3.49 2.77 -5.84
CA ILE A 116 -2.39 2.20 -5.07
C ILE A 116 -1.09 2.87 -5.49
N GLU A 117 -0.42 3.54 -4.56
CA GLU A 117 0.97 3.98 -4.72
C GLU A 117 1.88 3.02 -3.97
N VAL A 118 2.95 2.55 -4.62
CA VAL A 118 3.98 1.73 -3.97
C VAL A 118 5.33 2.40 -4.14
N VAL A 119 6.03 2.62 -3.03
CA VAL A 119 7.43 3.06 -3.02
C VAL A 119 8.30 1.88 -2.63
N TYR A 120 9.24 1.50 -3.48
CA TYR A 120 9.99 0.27 -3.32
C TYR A 120 11.42 0.33 -3.85
N VAL A 121 12.22 -0.65 -3.47
CA VAL A 121 13.56 -0.95 -4.02
C VAL A 121 13.61 -2.43 -4.39
N MET A 122 14.04 -2.75 -5.61
CA MET A 122 14.27 -4.14 -6.04
C MET A 122 15.72 -4.52 -5.74
N ASN A 123 15.97 -5.63 -5.04
CA ASN A 123 17.32 -5.98 -4.59
C ASN A 123 18.13 -6.75 -5.64
N GLN A 124 17.49 -7.40 -6.60
CA GLN A 124 18.16 -8.22 -7.62
C GLN A 124 17.31 -8.41 -8.89
N ALA A 125 17.89 -9.02 -9.93
CA ALA A 125 17.22 -9.22 -11.22
C ALA A 125 15.93 -10.06 -11.13
N GLY A 126 15.87 -11.02 -10.20
CA GLY A 126 14.68 -11.85 -9.94
C GLY A 126 13.70 -11.27 -8.92
N SER A 127 13.82 -9.99 -8.57
CA SER A 127 12.88 -9.33 -7.67
C SER A 127 11.52 -9.15 -8.32
N SER A 128 10.45 -9.24 -7.53
CA SER A 128 9.11 -8.88 -7.99
C SER A 128 8.25 -8.32 -6.87
N ILE A 129 7.31 -7.47 -7.25
CA ILE A 129 6.25 -6.95 -6.38
C ILE A 129 4.94 -7.13 -7.12
N ASP A 130 4.00 -7.84 -6.51
CA ASP A 130 2.64 -7.97 -7.05
C ASP A 130 1.71 -7.09 -6.21
N ALA A 131 1.21 -5.99 -6.76
CA ALA A 131 0.21 -5.14 -6.10
C ALA A 131 -1.16 -5.42 -6.70
N MET A 132 -2.14 -5.81 -5.88
CA MET A 132 -3.42 -6.29 -6.39
C MET A 132 -4.60 -5.99 -5.48
N ILE A 133 -5.77 -5.86 -6.11
CA ILE A 133 -7.04 -6.03 -5.43
C ILE A 133 -7.28 -7.53 -5.24
N GLN A 134 -7.73 -7.94 -4.08
CA GLN A 134 -7.75 -9.35 -3.71
C GLN A 134 -8.90 -9.72 -2.76
N THR A 135 -9.23 -11.01 -2.78
CA THR A 135 -10.07 -11.66 -1.79
C THR A 135 -9.19 -12.20 -0.65
N THR A 136 -9.72 -12.27 0.56
CA THR A 136 -9.08 -13.09 1.61
C THR A 136 -9.48 -14.55 1.49
N PRO A 137 -8.57 -15.51 1.75
CA PRO A 137 -7.17 -15.38 2.17
C PRO A 137 -6.15 -15.55 1.00
N SER A 138 -6.60 -15.59 -0.25
CA SER A 138 -5.75 -15.84 -1.41
C SER A 138 -5.63 -14.59 -2.30
N LEU A 139 -4.39 -14.17 -2.59
CA LEU A 139 -4.05 -13.20 -3.65
C LEU A 139 -4.62 -13.67 -5.01
N ALA A 140 -5.88 -13.35 -5.27
CA ALA A 140 -6.68 -13.92 -6.35
C ALA A 140 -7.58 -12.87 -7.04
N GLY A 141 -7.01 -11.71 -7.38
CA GLY A 141 -7.73 -10.67 -8.10
C GLY A 141 -6.84 -9.91 -9.09
N PRO A 142 -7.37 -8.83 -9.69
CA PRO A 142 -6.66 -8.04 -10.67
C PRO A 142 -5.53 -7.26 -10.01
N GLY A 143 -4.41 -7.13 -10.72
CA GLY A 143 -3.28 -6.36 -10.22
C GLY A 143 -2.14 -6.23 -11.21
N VAL A 144 -1.00 -5.82 -10.68
CA VAL A 144 0.22 -5.59 -11.45
C VAL A 144 1.38 -6.30 -10.78
N ARG A 145 2.13 -7.07 -11.57
CA ARG A 145 3.47 -7.55 -11.22
C ARG A 145 4.50 -6.60 -11.79
N LEU A 146 5.32 -6.05 -10.91
CA LEU A 146 6.48 -5.23 -11.25
C LEU A 146 7.74 -6.07 -11.06
N SER A 147 8.61 -6.04 -12.06
CA SER A 147 9.97 -6.59 -12.01
C SER A 147 10.97 -5.51 -12.43
N PRO A 148 12.29 -5.75 -12.28
CA PRO A 148 13.31 -4.78 -12.70
C PRO A 148 13.14 -4.34 -14.16
N THR A 149 12.68 -5.23 -15.05
CA THR A 149 12.66 -4.97 -16.49
C THR A 149 11.28 -5.03 -17.13
N SER A 150 10.23 -5.28 -16.36
CA SER A 150 8.87 -5.39 -16.91
C SER A 150 7.79 -5.06 -15.90
N ALA A 151 6.65 -4.64 -16.41
CA ALA A 151 5.38 -4.64 -15.72
C ALA A 151 4.45 -5.60 -16.45
N GLN A 152 3.64 -6.34 -15.71
CA GLN A 152 2.69 -7.32 -16.23
C GLN A 152 1.38 -7.16 -15.48
N TRP A 153 0.24 -7.31 -16.16
CA TRP A 153 -1.03 -7.39 -15.45
C TRP A 153 -1.25 -8.80 -14.92
N LEU A 154 -2.06 -8.89 -13.86
CA LEU A 154 -2.35 -10.13 -13.14
C LEU A 154 -3.84 -10.44 -13.19
N ASP A 155 -4.17 -11.70 -13.48
CA ASP A 155 -5.39 -12.35 -12.99
C ASP A 155 -4.94 -13.38 -11.94
N ALA A 156 -5.15 -13.05 -10.66
CA ALA A 156 -4.59 -13.80 -9.54
C ALA A 156 -3.06 -13.93 -9.64
N SER A 157 -2.53 -15.17 -9.74
CA SER A 157 -1.10 -15.43 -9.87
C SER A 157 -0.59 -15.45 -11.32
N THR A 158 -1.49 -15.38 -12.30
CA THR A 158 -1.16 -15.48 -13.72
C THR A 158 -0.75 -14.12 -14.25
N ALA A 159 0.50 -14.00 -14.67
CA ALA A 159 1.03 -12.77 -15.23
C ALA A 159 1.00 -12.77 -16.76
N SER A 160 0.49 -11.68 -17.31
CA SER A 160 0.35 -11.46 -18.75
C SER A 160 0.99 -10.12 -19.11
N ALA A 161 1.56 -10.02 -20.31
CA ALA A 161 2.07 -8.75 -20.79
C ALA A 161 0.91 -7.75 -20.96
N PHE A 162 1.17 -6.49 -20.62
CA PHE A 162 0.28 -5.39 -21.01
C PHE A 162 0.17 -5.30 -22.54
N GLY A 163 -0.93 -4.72 -23.02
CA GLY A 163 -1.10 -4.45 -24.43
C GLY A 163 0.03 -3.58 -24.99
N THR A 164 0.30 -3.68 -26.28
CA THR A 164 1.27 -2.79 -26.95
C THR A 164 0.66 -1.39 -27.07
N LYS A 165 0.82 -0.54 -26.05
CA LYS A 165 0.63 0.90 -26.21
C LYS A 165 1.92 1.55 -26.70
N ALA A 166 1.80 2.49 -27.62
CA ALA A 166 2.92 3.33 -28.04
C ALA A 166 3.30 4.27 -26.87
N GLY A 167 4.44 4.00 -26.23
CA GLY A 167 4.91 4.75 -25.06
C GLY A 167 6.29 4.28 -24.60
N SER A 168 6.83 4.94 -23.56
CA SER A 168 8.07 4.50 -22.92
C SER A 168 7.84 3.17 -22.23
N PRO A 169 8.54 2.08 -22.61
CA PRO A 169 8.39 0.81 -21.92
C PRO A 169 8.76 0.99 -20.46
N TRP A 170 7.92 0.46 -19.56
CA TRP A 170 8.24 0.42 -18.14
C TRP A 170 9.62 -0.19 -17.92
N ALA A 171 10.46 0.54 -17.19
CA ALA A 171 11.74 0.04 -16.72
C ALA A 171 11.94 0.48 -15.27
N SER A 172 12.11 -0.50 -14.40
CA SER A 172 12.64 -0.29 -13.07
C SER A 172 14.16 -0.54 -13.12
N SER A 173 14.82 -0.50 -11.97
CA SER A 173 16.21 -0.91 -11.86
C SER A 173 16.48 -1.45 -10.47
N VAL A 174 17.44 -2.37 -10.40
CA VAL A 174 17.91 -2.91 -9.13
C VAL A 174 18.59 -1.81 -8.32
N SER A 175 18.40 -1.83 -7.00
CA SER A 175 19.00 -0.92 -6.02
C SER A 175 18.64 0.56 -6.18
N VAL A 176 17.65 0.89 -7.00
CA VAL A 176 17.12 2.26 -7.15
C VAL A 176 15.73 2.30 -6.56
N GLU A 177 15.47 3.30 -5.72
CA GLU A 177 14.12 3.55 -5.21
C GLU A 177 13.23 4.05 -6.33
N LYS A 178 12.05 3.46 -6.44
CA LYS A 178 11.03 3.80 -7.41
C LYS A 178 9.70 4.00 -6.71
N SER A 179 8.93 4.95 -7.22
CA SER A 179 7.53 5.13 -6.88
C SER A 179 6.70 4.79 -8.11
N VAL A 180 5.62 4.07 -7.91
CA VAL A 180 4.65 3.74 -8.95
C VAL A 180 3.27 4.09 -8.46
N CYS A 181 2.49 4.74 -9.31
CA CYS A 181 1.06 4.90 -9.13
C CYS A 181 0.34 3.88 -9.98
N LEU A 182 -0.60 3.15 -9.37
CA LEU A 182 -1.43 2.14 -10.01
C LEU A 182 -2.90 2.48 -9.80
N GLU A 183 -3.68 2.34 -10.85
CA GLU A 183 -5.14 2.35 -10.80
C GLU A 183 -5.64 0.98 -11.25
N VAL A 184 -6.48 0.35 -10.43
CA VAL A 184 -7.11 -0.92 -10.75
C VAL A 184 -8.61 -0.75 -10.57
N HIS A 185 -9.36 -0.85 -11.65
CA HIS A 185 -10.81 -0.74 -11.66
C HIS A 185 -11.41 -2.11 -11.98
N LYS A 186 -12.48 -2.47 -11.29
CA LYS A 186 -13.35 -3.58 -11.63
C LYS A 186 -14.70 -2.99 -12.04
N GLU A 187 -15.02 -3.11 -13.32
CA GLU A 187 -16.22 -2.53 -13.92
C GLU A 187 -16.89 -3.60 -14.79
N SER A 188 -18.20 -3.83 -14.61
CA SER A 188 -18.99 -4.76 -15.42
C SER A 188 -18.39 -6.17 -15.62
N GLY A 189 -17.66 -6.69 -14.62
CA GLY A 189 -17.02 -8.01 -14.68
C GLY A 189 -15.69 -8.05 -15.45
N LYS A 190 -15.17 -6.88 -15.85
CA LYS A 190 -13.82 -6.69 -16.40
C LYS A 190 -12.96 -5.92 -15.40
N ALA A 191 -11.64 -6.02 -15.57
CA ALA A 191 -10.73 -5.11 -14.90
C ALA A 191 -10.00 -4.20 -15.88
N HIS A 192 -9.83 -2.96 -15.47
CA HIS A 192 -9.03 -1.95 -16.16
C HIS A 192 -7.86 -1.59 -15.26
N ILE A 193 -6.65 -1.66 -15.79
CA ILE A 193 -5.42 -1.51 -15.03
C ILE A 193 -4.56 -0.46 -15.72
N PHE A 194 -4.10 0.54 -14.97
CA PHE A 194 -3.27 1.63 -15.46
C PHE A 194 -2.10 1.88 -14.52
N GLY A 195 -0.97 2.36 -15.03
CA GLY A 195 0.15 2.74 -14.19
C GLY A 195 1.08 3.83 -14.73
N TRP A 196 1.75 4.51 -13.79
CA TRP A 196 2.70 5.59 -14.02
C TRP A 196 3.92 5.44 -13.09
N SER A 197 5.14 5.71 -13.56
CA SER A 197 6.37 5.61 -12.76
C SER A 197 6.65 6.85 -11.87
N VAL A 198 5.60 7.42 -11.31
CA VAL A 198 5.65 8.60 -10.42
C VAL A 198 4.69 8.43 -9.23
N PRO A 199 4.84 9.20 -8.14
CA PRO A 199 3.82 9.26 -7.09
C PRO A 199 2.45 9.65 -7.64
N CYS A 200 1.36 9.13 -7.07
CA CYS A 200 0.01 9.34 -7.60
C CYS A 200 -0.43 10.81 -7.62
N ASN A 201 0.05 11.61 -6.65
CA ASN A 201 -0.20 13.05 -6.60
C ASN A 201 0.64 13.86 -7.61
N SER A 202 1.66 13.24 -8.21
CA SER A 202 2.54 13.86 -9.20
C SER A 202 2.18 13.49 -10.64
N VAL A 203 1.13 12.69 -10.85
CA VAL A 203 0.62 12.36 -12.18
C VAL A 203 -0.01 13.61 -12.79
N ALA A 204 0.67 14.23 -13.74
CA ALA A 204 0.21 15.44 -14.41
C ALA A 204 -0.87 15.17 -15.47
N ASP A 205 -0.75 14.05 -16.19
CA ASP A 205 -1.70 13.61 -17.22
C ASP A 205 -2.11 12.14 -17.02
N ARG A 206 -3.34 11.93 -16.55
CA ARG A 206 -3.91 10.59 -16.31
C ARG A 206 -4.34 9.87 -17.60
N GLY A 207 -4.35 10.53 -18.75
CA GLY A 207 -4.53 9.86 -20.04
C GLY A 207 -3.23 9.22 -20.57
N ASN A 208 -2.07 9.64 -20.05
CA ASN A 208 -0.76 9.21 -20.52
C ASN A 208 -0.09 8.22 -19.56
N TYR A 209 -0.73 7.07 -19.35
CA TYR A 209 -0.17 5.94 -18.60
C TYR A 209 0.96 5.23 -19.38
N GLU A 210 1.93 4.68 -18.66
CA GLU A 210 3.09 3.95 -19.21
C GLU A 210 2.75 2.51 -19.60
N PHE A 211 1.79 1.91 -18.90
CA PHE A 211 1.29 0.58 -19.20
C PHE A 211 -0.20 0.49 -18.82
N ASP A 212 -0.94 -0.28 -19.61
CA ASP A 212 -2.35 -0.53 -19.40
C ASP A 212 -2.82 -1.89 -19.88
N GLN A 213 -3.90 -2.32 -19.25
CA GLN A 213 -4.77 -3.34 -19.78
C GLN A 213 -6.21 -2.85 -19.62
N GLU A 214 -6.86 -2.61 -20.75
CA GLU A 214 -8.31 -2.41 -20.80
C GLU A 214 -9.00 -3.78 -20.93
N ASP A 215 -10.16 -3.94 -20.31
CA ASP A 215 -11.02 -5.12 -20.42
C ASP A 215 -10.36 -6.46 -20.06
N ALA A 216 -9.44 -6.46 -19.08
CA ALA A 216 -8.88 -7.70 -18.55
C ALA A 216 -10.03 -8.60 -18.07
N THR A 217 -10.09 -9.83 -18.60
CA THR A 217 -11.09 -10.78 -18.17
C THR A 217 -10.65 -11.36 -16.83
N ILE A 218 -11.35 -10.98 -15.76
CA ILE A 218 -11.10 -11.49 -14.42
C ILE A 218 -12.16 -12.52 -14.08
N THR A 219 -11.73 -13.67 -13.59
CA THR A 219 -12.64 -14.76 -13.24
C THR A 219 -12.97 -14.75 -11.75
N ASN A 220 -14.26 -14.82 -11.40
CA ASN A 220 -14.75 -15.08 -10.04
C ASN A 220 -14.18 -14.16 -8.92
N PHE A 221 -14.00 -12.88 -9.21
CA PHE A 221 -13.44 -11.92 -8.25
C PHE A 221 -14.50 -11.11 -7.50
N SER A 222 -14.50 -11.18 -6.17
CA SER A 222 -15.39 -10.44 -5.28
C SER A 222 -14.67 -9.72 -4.14
N GLY A 223 -13.35 -9.49 -4.29
CA GLY A 223 -12.51 -8.92 -3.24
C GLY A 223 -12.57 -7.41 -3.18
N ASP A 224 -12.43 -6.87 -1.98
CA ASP A 224 -12.48 -5.45 -1.66
C ASP A 224 -11.21 -4.96 -0.94
N ARG A 225 -10.19 -5.81 -0.85
CA ARG A 225 -8.95 -5.53 -0.14
C ARG A 225 -7.81 -5.26 -1.10
N VAL A 226 -6.83 -4.53 -0.62
CA VAL A 226 -5.57 -4.30 -1.32
C VAL A 226 -4.49 -5.07 -0.60
N GLY A 227 -3.54 -5.57 -1.35
CA GLY A 227 -2.38 -6.21 -0.75
C GLY A 227 -1.29 -6.45 -1.77
N VAL A 228 -0.17 -6.87 -1.23
CA VAL A 228 1.09 -6.91 -1.96
C VAL A 228 1.81 -8.21 -1.68
N ARG A 229 2.28 -8.87 -2.74
CA ARG A 229 3.27 -9.95 -2.67
C ARG A 229 4.65 -9.38 -2.90
N ILE A 230 5.62 -9.79 -2.09
CA ILE A 230 6.97 -9.24 -2.09
C ILE A 230 7.96 -10.36 -2.28
N ASN A 231 8.77 -10.30 -3.33
CA ASN A 231 9.83 -11.27 -3.59
C ASN A 231 11.15 -10.54 -3.85
N ASN A 232 12.14 -10.72 -2.97
CA ASN A 232 13.46 -10.06 -3.05
C ASN A 232 13.40 -8.54 -3.27
N ALA A 233 12.38 -7.86 -2.73
CA ALA A 233 12.23 -6.42 -2.82
C ALA A 233 11.94 -5.85 -1.42
N ILE A 234 12.17 -4.55 -1.26
CA ILE A 234 11.85 -3.80 -0.05
C ILE A 234 10.78 -2.78 -0.40
N ILE A 235 9.65 -2.81 0.29
CA ILE A 235 8.61 -1.77 0.17
C ILE A 235 8.79 -0.78 1.30
N LYS A 236 9.02 0.48 0.94
CA LYS A 236 9.21 1.59 1.88
C LYS A 236 7.89 2.15 2.35
N SER A 237 6.92 2.27 1.46
CA SER A 237 5.57 2.70 1.80
C SER A 237 4.55 2.24 0.78
N ILE A 238 3.31 2.11 1.22
CA ILE A 238 2.13 1.95 0.36
C ILE A 238 1.15 3.07 0.69
N THR A 239 0.61 3.74 -0.33
CA THR A 239 -0.53 4.65 -0.16
C THR A 239 -1.74 4.03 -0.84
N ILE A 240 -2.84 3.88 -0.10
CA ILE A 240 -4.11 3.41 -0.65
C ILE A 240 -5.09 4.58 -0.63
N TYR A 241 -5.58 4.96 -1.80
CA TYR A 241 -6.50 6.07 -1.97
C TYR A 241 -7.94 5.57 -1.84
N SER A 242 -8.71 6.22 -0.97
CA SER A 242 -10.10 5.87 -0.65
C SER A 242 -11.11 6.52 -1.60
N THR A 243 -10.68 7.53 -2.35
CA THR A 243 -11.43 8.10 -3.47
C THR A 243 -10.88 7.53 -4.75
N ALA A 244 -11.76 7.23 -5.71
CA ALA A 244 -11.34 6.86 -7.07
C ALA A 244 -10.35 7.91 -7.55
N ILE A 245 -9.15 7.47 -7.88
CA ILE A 245 -8.17 8.30 -8.55
C ILE A 245 -8.67 8.38 -10.00
N GLY A 246 -9.61 9.29 -10.26
CA GLY A 246 -10.39 9.22 -11.49
C GLY A 246 -9.60 9.67 -12.72
N THR A 247 -9.89 9.05 -13.87
CA THR A 247 -9.98 9.77 -15.13
C THR A 247 -11.34 10.48 -15.16
N ASN A 248 -11.37 11.78 -14.89
CA ASN A 248 -12.52 12.59 -15.27
C ASN A 248 -12.60 12.60 -16.82
N GLY A 249 -13.28 11.60 -17.41
CA GLY A 249 -13.73 11.63 -18.80
C GLY A 249 -13.19 10.60 -19.79
N SER A 250 -12.48 9.53 -19.40
CA SER A 250 -11.96 8.56 -20.40
C SER A 250 -12.77 7.28 -20.60
N PHE A 251 -13.66 6.90 -19.67
CA PHE A 251 -14.50 5.72 -19.84
C PHE A 251 -15.92 6.16 -20.19
N ARG A 252 -16.26 5.99 -21.47
CA ARG A 252 -17.62 6.07 -22.01
C ARG A 252 -18.01 4.70 -22.55
#